data_AF-A0A0Q5PMR6-F1
#
_entry.id   AF-A0A0Q5PMR6-F1
#
_cell.length_a   1.000
_cell.length_b   1.000
_cell.length_c   1.000
_cell.angle_alpha   90.00
_cell.angle_beta   90.00
_cell.angle_gamma   90.00
#
_symmetry.space_group_name_H-M   'P 1'
#
loop_
_entity.id
_entity.type
_entity.pdbx_description
1 polymer ?
#
loop_
_entity_poly.entity_id
_entity_poly.type
_entity_poly.pdbx_seq_one_letter_code
_entity_poly.pdbx_strand_id
1 'polypeptide(L)'
;MIIVLRLNGQLDGILGLVFAAGLVLLLPTVKRLSLRLLLNGLLAMGFAPLTWWVPERVLGIDHGTLLMAVTAGTISWWILSTKPARPRLRRLVPRVKWIDAVPFLAGGLAASSLGTMLAVRSAQDALSLMTDKWDYQSHFNIYFMIRSHGGVIPTIPGPSSGGAWGFAEYPQGFHALLATFADLVRPDSGSLDAELISFVNLQAAVCVVTVVLVMAGLCALPGIRRRPAALARGSSASPTTGSCWSASLPSFSLAGSGMSFGGRGPILGHGGCRPSSLQRWQAQECCFR
;
A
#
# COMPACT_ATOMS: atom_id res chain seq x y z
N MET A 1 -21.47 15.87 -2.10
CA MET A 1 -21.23 15.73 -0.65
C MET A 1 -19.81 15.27 -0.35
N ILE A 2 -19.36 14.08 -0.79
CA ILE A 2 -17.99 13.58 -0.49
C ILE A 2 -16.88 14.59 -0.83
N ILE A 3 -16.92 15.17 -2.03
CA ILE A 3 -15.95 16.20 -2.46
C ILE A 3 -15.93 17.37 -1.48
N VAL A 4 -17.11 17.88 -1.08
CA VAL A 4 -17.21 18.99 -0.12
C VAL A 4 -16.63 18.59 1.24
N LEU A 5 -16.93 17.39 1.75
CA LEU A 5 -16.39 16.91 3.04
C LEU A 5 -14.86 16.81 2.99
N ARG A 6 -14.29 16.37 1.85
CA ARG A 6 -12.85 16.28 1.62
C ARG A 6 -12.18 17.65 1.50
N LEU A 7 -12.77 18.57 0.75
CA LEU A 7 -12.28 19.95 0.64
C LEU A 7 -12.31 20.72 1.97
N ASN A 8 -13.13 20.29 2.93
CA ASN A 8 -13.18 20.86 4.29
C ASN A 8 -12.34 20.06 5.31
N GLY A 9 -11.54 19.10 4.85
CA GLY A 9 -10.67 18.28 5.71
C GLY A 9 -11.40 17.31 6.66
N GLN A 10 -12.72 17.16 6.52
CA GLN A 10 -13.52 16.32 7.44
C GLN A 10 -13.33 14.81 7.19
N LEU A 11 -12.83 14.45 6.01
CA LEU A 11 -12.54 13.08 5.61
C LEU A 11 -11.06 12.88 5.30
N ASP A 12 -10.17 13.58 6.02
CA ASP A 12 -8.72 13.42 5.88
C ASP A 12 -8.16 12.48 6.95
N GLY A 13 -6.90 12.08 6.79
CA GLY A 13 -6.23 11.20 7.74
C GLY A 13 -6.83 9.80 7.80
N ILE A 14 -6.85 9.25 9.02
CA ILE A 14 -7.38 7.91 9.29
C ILE A 14 -8.89 7.86 9.01
N LEU A 15 -9.62 8.96 9.20
CA LEU A 15 -11.06 9.00 8.93
C LEU A 15 -11.35 8.81 7.44
N GLY A 16 -10.55 9.43 6.55
CA GLY A 16 -10.63 9.22 5.10
C GLY A 16 -10.43 7.75 4.71
N LEU A 17 -9.39 7.11 5.25
CA LEU A 17 -9.14 5.68 5.02
C LEU A 17 -10.27 4.78 5.53
N VAL A 18 -10.75 5.01 6.75
CA VAL A 18 -11.85 4.23 7.34
C VAL A 18 -13.14 4.41 6.54
N PHE A 19 -13.44 5.63 6.11
CA PHE A 19 -14.61 5.93 5.29
C PHE A 19 -14.51 5.26 3.91
N ALA A 20 -13.36 5.35 3.24
CA ALA A 20 -13.10 4.66 1.98
C ALA A 20 -13.25 3.13 2.12
N ALA A 21 -12.67 2.53 3.17
CA ALA A 21 -12.83 1.11 3.46
C ALA A 21 -14.30 0.73 3.70
N GLY A 22 -15.06 1.59 4.40
CA GLY A 22 -16.50 1.44 4.59
C GLY A 22 -17.27 1.45 3.27
N LEU A 23 -16.98 2.40 2.37
CA LEU A 23 -17.59 2.45 1.03
C LEU A 23 -17.31 1.19 0.22
N VAL A 24 -16.05 0.73 0.21
CA VAL A 24 -15.64 -0.51 -0.46
C VAL A 24 -16.43 -1.70 0.13
N LEU A 25 -16.62 -1.78 1.44
CA LEU A 25 -17.41 -2.84 2.10
C LEU A 25 -18.92 -2.77 1.85
N LEU A 26 -19.46 -1.57 1.62
CA LEU A 26 -20.88 -1.36 1.34
C LEU A 26 -21.28 -1.82 -0.06
N LEU A 27 -20.33 -1.91 -1.01
CA LEU A 27 -20.60 -2.43 -2.36
C LEU A 27 -21.20 -3.85 -2.28
N PRO A 28 -22.46 -4.05 -2.72
CA PRO A 28 -23.22 -5.27 -2.44
C PRO A 28 -22.93 -6.40 -3.45
N THR A 29 -21.65 -6.67 -3.74
CA THR A 29 -21.21 -7.69 -4.72
C THR A 29 -21.66 -9.11 -4.34
N VAL A 30 -21.47 -9.49 -3.08
CA VAL A 30 -21.86 -10.80 -2.53
C VAL A 30 -22.41 -10.68 -1.12
N LYS A 31 -23.19 -11.67 -0.69
CA LYS A 31 -23.82 -11.67 0.65
C LYS A 31 -22.88 -12.03 1.81
N ARG A 32 -21.76 -12.72 1.57
CA ARG A 32 -20.86 -13.21 2.63
C ARG A 32 -19.76 -12.17 2.88
N LEU A 33 -19.48 -11.83 4.14
CA LEU A 33 -18.48 -10.80 4.46
C LEU A 33 -17.08 -11.12 3.92
N SER A 34 -16.54 -12.32 4.16
CA SER A 34 -15.18 -12.67 3.69
C SER A 34 -15.03 -12.62 2.17
N LEU A 35 -15.99 -13.15 1.42
CA LEU A 35 -15.95 -13.08 -0.05
C LEU A 35 -16.14 -11.64 -0.53
N ARG A 36 -16.93 -10.82 0.19
CA ARG A 36 -17.12 -9.41 -0.14
C ARG A 36 -15.83 -8.62 0.08
N LEU A 37 -15.16 -8.83 1.21
CA LEU A 37 -13.84 -8.28 1.50
C LEU A 37 -12.87 -8.60 0.36
N LEU A 38 -12.75 -9.88 -0.01
CA LEU A 38 -11.87 -10.31 -1.10
C LEU A 38 -12.22 -9.62 -2.43
N LEU A 39 -13.46 -9.75 -2.89
CA LEU A 39 -13.84 -9.24 -4.21
C LEU A 39 -13.76 -7.72 -4.28
N ASN A 40 -14.32 -7.02 -3.29
CA ASN A 40 -14.31 -5.56 -3.30
C ASN A 40 -12.91 -5.01 -3.05
N GLY A 41 -12.11 -5.67 -2.22
CA GLY A 41 -10.71 -5.30 -1.98
C GLY A 41 -9.84 -5.48 -3.22
N LEU A 42 -9.96 -6.62 -3.92
CA LEU A 42 -9.24 -6.84 -5.19
C LEU A 42 -9.66 -5.84 -6.26
N LEU A 43 -10.96 -5.55 -6.37
CA LEU A 43 -11.45 -4.53 -7.28
C LEU A 43 -10.89 -3.15 -6.91
N ALA A 44 -10.94 -2.76 -5.64
CA ALA A 44 -10.41 -1.47 -5.18
C ALA A 44 -8.90 -1.35 -5.42
N MET A 45 -8.11 -2.36 -5.03
CA MET A 45 -6.65 -2.38 -5.22
C MET A 45 -6.25 -2.44 -6.69
N GLY A 46 -7.05 -3.09 -7.54
CA GLY A 46 -6.82 -3.16 -8.98
C GLY A 46 -7.22 -1.88 -9.73
N PHE A 47 -8.34 -1.25 -9.34
CA PHE A 47 -8.84 -0.04 -9.98
C PHE A 47 -8.16 1.24 -9.50
N ALA A 48 -7.73 1.33 -8.24
CA ALA A 48 -7.11 2.54 -7.72
C ALA A 48 -5.88 2.99 -8.54
N PRO A 49 -4.92 2.10 -8.87
CA PRO A 49 -3.79 2.45 -9.73
C PRO A 49 -4.19 2.90 -11.14
N LEU A 50 -5.30 2.38 -11.68
CA LEU A 50 -5.77 2.75 -13.02
C LEU A 50 -6.20 4.22 -13.09
N THR A 51 -6.67 4.79 -11.97
CA THR A 51 -7.09 6.20 -11.96
C THR A 51 -5.94 7.16 -12.24
N TRP A 52 -4.70 6.81 -11.87
CA TRP A 52 -3.49 7.63 -12.07
C TRP A 52 -3.04 7.77 -13.53
N TRP A 53 -3.68 7.03 -14.45
CA TRP A 53 -3.52 7.26 -15.89
C TRP A 53 -4.22 8.54 -16.37
N VAL A 54 -5.10 9.13 -15.56
CA VAL A 54 -5.69 10.44 -15.83
C VAL A 54 -5.06 11.44 -14.86
N PRO A 55 -4.17 12.34 -15.31
CA PRO A 55 -3.46 13.23 -14.40
C PRO A 55 -4.39 14.12 -13.57
N GLU A 56 -4.00 14.43 -12.33
CA GLU A 56 -4.78 15.26 -11.40
C GLU A 56 -5.11 16.64 -11.98
N ARG A 57 -4.21 17.23 -12.79
CA ARG A 57 -4.45 18.49 -13.51
C ARG A 57 -5.66 18.44 -14.44
N VAL A 58 -6.06 17.26 -14.91
CA VAL A 58 -7.24 17.03 -15.74
C VAL A 58 -8.48 16.78 -14.86
N LEU A 59 -8.31 16.05 -13.76
CA LEU A 59 -9.40 15.71 -12.84
C LEU A 59 -9.86 16.89 -11.99
N GLY A 60 -8.95 17.78 -11.61
CA GLY A 60 -9.18 18.89 -10.69
C GLY A 60 -9.38 18.49 -9.22
N ILE A 61 -9.22 17.21 -8.89
CA ILE A 61 -9.30 16.61 -7.54
C ILE A 61 -8.31 15.45 -7.41
N ASP A 62 -7.95 15.09 -6.18
CA ASP A 62 -7.10 13.93 -5.88
C ASP A 62 -7.79 12.59 -6.21
N HIS A 63 -6.99 11.56 -6.47
CA HIS A 63 -7.47 10.24 -6.89
C HIS A 63 -8.26 9.53 -5.77
N GLY A 64 -7.85 9.71 -4.51
CA GLY A 64 -8.60 9.23 -3.34
C GLY A 64 -10.03 9.79 -3.28
N THR A 65 -10.19 11.10 -3.41
CA THR A 65 -11.48 11.79 -3.44
C THR A 65 -12.34 11.35 -4.62
N LEU A 66 -11.75 11.21 -5.82
CA LEU A 66 -12.43 10.70 -7.01
C LEU A 66 -13.04 9.32 -6.73
N LEU A 67 -12.23 8.37 -6.25
CA LEU A 67 -12.65 6.99 -5.99
C LEU A 67 -13.77 6.92 -4.93
N MET A 68 -13.66 7.69 -3.85
CA MET A 68 -14.72 7.77 -2.83
C MET A 68 -16.01 8.37 -3.41
N ALA A 69 -15.91 9.45 -4.18
CA ALA A 69 -17.07 10.12 -4.77
C ALA A 69 -17.80 9.21 -5.77
N VAL A 70 -17.06 8.54 -6.67
CA VAL A 70 -17.61 7.59 -7.64
C VAL A 70 -18.25 6.38 -6.93
N THR A 71 -17.60 5.84 -5.91
CA THR A 71 -18.13 4.69 -5.16
C THR A 71 -19.40 5.06 -4.40
N ALA A 72 -19.39 6.18 -3.67
CA ALA A 72 -20.56 6.67 -2.93
C ALA A 72 -21.72 7.03 -3.87
N GLY A 73 -21.43 7.66 -5.01
CA GLY A 73 -22.42 7.98 -6.05
C GLY A 73 -23.03 6.71 -6.64
N THR A 74 -22.22 5.70 -6.95
CA THR A 74 -22.67 4.41 -7.48
C THR A 74 -23.58 3.69 -6.49
N ILE A 75 -23.20 3.63 -5.21
CA ILE A 75 -24.03 3.03 -4.15
C ILE A 75 -25.35 3.78 -4.02
N SER A 76 -25.32 5.12 -4.00
CA SER A 76 -26.51 5.96 -3.86
C SER A 76 -27.47 5.77 -5.04
N TRP A 77 -26.95 5.84 -6.27
CA TRP A 77 -27.72 5.57 -7.49
C TRP A 77 -28.30 4.15 -7.50
N TRP A 78 -27.51 3.15 -7.10
CA TRP A 78 -27.99 1.78 -6.99
C TRP A 78 -29.09 1.64 -5.95
N ILE A 79 -29.07 2.33 -4.82
CA ILE A 79 -30.17 2.28 -3.85
C ILE A 79 -31.43 2.95 -4.41
N LEU A 80 -31.28 4.13 -5.03
CA LEU A 80 -32.38 5.00 -5.42
C LEU A 80 -33.05 4.60 -6.76
N SER A 81 -32.37 3.84 -7.62
CA SER A 81 -32.90 3.43 -8.93
C SER A 81 -34.02 2.38 -8.90
N THR A 82 -34.48 1.94 -7.71
CA THR A 82 -35.69 1.09 -7.59
C THR A 82 -36.59 1.51 -6.44
N LYS A 83 -37.90 1.33 -6.62
CA LYS A 83 -38.90 1.47 -5.57
C LYS A 83 -39.57 0.10 -5.31
N PRO A 84 -39.68 -0.35 -4.05
CA PRO A 84 -39.15 0.27 -2.82
C PRO A 84 -37.62 0.11 -2.67
N ALA A 85 -36.93 1.08 -2.05
CA ALA A 85 -35.47 1.03 -1.82
C ALA A 85 -35.05 0.06 -0.70
N ARG A 86 -35.98 -0.31 0.19
CA ARG A 86 -35.72 -1.11 1.40
C ARG A 86 -35.01 -2.46 1.13
N PRO A 87 -35.38 -3.25 0.11
CA PRO A 87 -34.68 -4.50 -0.21
C PRO A 87 -33.23 -4.29 -0.64
N ARG A 88 -32.92 -3.16 -1.30
CA ARG A 88 -31.54 -2.83 -1.72
C ARG A 88 -30.69 -2.39 -0.53
N LEU A 89 -31.22 -1.52 0.35
CA LEU A 89 -30.55 -1.15 1.60
C LEU A 89 -30.18 -2.37 2.45
N ARG A 90 -31.09 -3.36 2.57
CA ARG A 90 -30.82 -4.60 3.31
C ARG A 90 -29.67 -5.43 2.74
N ARG A 91 -29.31 -5.28 1.46
CA ARG A 91 -28.18 -6.01 0.84
C ARG A 91 -26.83 -5.34 1.09
N LEU A 92 -26.81 -4.08 1.51
CA LEU A 92 -25.57 -3.39 1.90
C LEU A 92 -24.97 -4.02 3.16
N VAL A 93 -25.79 -4.59 4.04
CA VAL A 93 -25.30 -5.33 5.21
C VAL A 93 -24.93 -6.76 4.80
N PRO A 94 -23.64 -7.16 4.88
CA PRO A 94 -23.24 -8.53 4.61
C PRO A 94 -23.72 -9.47 5.72
N ARG A 95 -23.88 -10.76 5.38
CA ARG A 95 -24.05 -11.83 6.35
C ARG A 95 -22.70 -12.14 6.99
N VAL A 96 -22.61 -11.87 8.28
CA VAL A 96 -21.42 -12.13 9.12
C VAL A 96 -21.56 -13.50 9.78
N LYS A 97 -20.47 -14.26 9.81
CA LYS A 97 -20.28 -15.48 10.60
C LYS A 97 -19.01 -15.33 11.43
N TRP A 98 -18.88 -16.12 12.51
CA TRP A 98 -17.70 -16.06 13.38
C TRP A 98 -16.37 -16.25 12.61
N ILE A 99 -16.34 -17.09 11.57
CA ILE A 99 -15.14 -17.30 10.73
C ILE A 99 -14.70 -16.03 10.00
N ASP A 100 -15.63 -15.08 9.78
CA ASP A 100 -15.31 -13.80 9.16
C ASP A 100 -14.52 -12.88 10.12
N ALA A 101 -14.28 -13.27 11.39
CA ALA A 101 -13.35 -12.60 12.30
C ALA A 101 -11.86 -12.93 12.00
N VAL A 102 -11.58 -14.09 11.40
CA VAL A 102 -10.21 -14.56 11.13
C VAL A 102 -9.39 -13.58 10.27
N PRO A 103 -9.93 -12.99 9.18
CA PRO A 103 -9.19 -11.99 8.41
C PRO A 103 -8.77 -10.78 9.23
N PHE A 104 -9.62 -10.30 10.14
CA PHE A 104 -9.32 -9.15 11.00
C PHE A 104 -8.30 -9.49 12.08
N LEU A 105 -8.39 -10.69 12.68
CA LEU A 105 -7.38 -11.17 13.64
C LEU A 105 -6.00 -11.29 12.97
N ALA A 106 -5.95 -11.86 11.77
CA ALA A 106 -4.72 -11.95 10.99
C ALA A 106 -4.18 -10.57 10.61
N GLY A 107 -5.05 -9.63 10.22
CA GLY A 107 -4.69 -8.23 9.99
C GLY A 107 -4.13 -7.56 11.24
N GLY A 108 -4.73 -7.79 12.41
CA GLY A 108 -4.25 -7.28 13.69
C GLY A 108 -2.87 -7.82 14.06
N LEU A 109 -2.63 -9.12 13.85
CA LEU A 109 -1.32 -9.75 14.05
C LEU A 109 -0.27 -9.20 13.06
N ALA A 110 -0.64 -9.02 11.79
CA ALA A 110 0.23 -8.42 10.78
C ALA A 110 0.57 -6.95 11.15
N ALA A 111 -0.41 -6.18 11.60
CA ALA A 111 -0.21 -4.80 12.05
C ALA A 111 0.69 -4.75 13.29
N SER A 112 0.54 -5.68 14.23
CA SER A 112 1.43 -5.80 15.39
C SER A 112 2.87 -6.12 14.96
N SER A 113 3.06 -7.03 14.00
CA SER A 113 4.39 -7.38 13.47
C SER A 113 5.04 -6.20 12.74
N LEU A 114 4.23 -5.40 12.03
CA LEU A 114 4.66 -4.20 11.31
C LEU A 114 4.56 -2.93 12.17
N GLY A 115 4.43 -3.08 13.49
CA GLY A 115 4.13 -1.96 14.40
C GLY A 115 5.18 -0.87 14.36
N THR A 116 6.46 -1.21 14.21
CA THR A 116 7.55 -0.24 14.11
C THR A 116 7.40 0.65 12.88
N MET A 117 7.08 0.07 11.72
CA MET A 117 6.84 0.83 10.49
C MET A 117 5.59 1.69 10.57
N LEU A 118 4.50 1.18 11.15
CA LEU A 118 3.22 1.90 11.31
C LEU A 118 3.28 3.03 12.36
N ALA A 119 4.25 2.95 13.27
CA ALA A 119 4.49 3.92 14.32
C ALA A 119 5.53 4.99 13.96
N VAL A 120 6.06 5.00 12.73
CA VAL A 120 7.03 6.02 12.31
C VAL A 120 6.37 7.40 12.32
N ARG A 121 6.98 8.34 13.04
CA ARG A 121 6.52 9.73 13.17
C ARG A 121 7.58 10.78 12.82
N SER A 122 8.83 10.39 12.59
CA SER A 122 9.92 11.30 12.22
C SER A 122 10.55 10.90 10.88
N ALA A 123 11.05 11.90 10.14
CA ALA A 123 11.73 11.66 8.88
C ALA A 123 13.06 10.92 9.08
N GLN A 124 13.75 11.16 10.20
CA GLN A 124 14.99 10.46 10.53
C GLN A 124 14.77 8.96 10.72
N ASP A 125 13.71 8.56 11.43
CA ASP A 125 13.36 7.14 11.62
C ASP A 125 12.94 6.50 10.29
N ALA A 126 12.14 7.22 9.48
CA ALA A 126 11.74 6.77 8.16
C ALA A 126 12.97 6.56 7.24
N LEU A 127 13.90 7.52 7.24
CA LEU A 127 15.13 7.45 6.47
C LEU A 127 16.00 6.29 6.92
N SER A 128 16.16 6.08 8.24
CA SER A 128 16.93 4.96 8.79
C SER A 128 16.38 3.61 8.28
N LEU A 129 15.05 3.43 8.34
CA LEU A 129 14.42 2.20 7.83
C LEU A 129 14.60 2.03 6.32
N MET A 130 14.58 3.12 5.56
CA MET A 130 14.76 3.07 4.11
C MET A 130 16.21 2.84 3.71
N THR A 131 17.19 3.32 4.47
CA THR A 131 18.61 3.08 4.18
C THR A 131 19.04 1.65 4.50
N ASP A 132 18.28 0.93 5.33
CA ASP A 132 18.57 -0.46 5.68
C ASP A 132 18.34 -1.44 4.52
N LYS A 133 17.56 -1.08 3.49
CA LYS A 133 17.41 -1.89 2.27
C LYS A 133 17.56 -1.06 1.00
N TRP A 134 18.31 -1.60 0.06
CA TRP A 134 18.78 -0.88 -1.13
C TRP A 134 17.65 -0.49 -2.10
N ASP A 135 16.52 -1.19 -2.11
CA ASP A 135 15.42 -0.97 -3.05
C ASP A 135 14.40 0.09 -2.60
N TYR A 136 14.32 0.40 -1.30
CA TYR A 136 13.38 1.39 -0.75
C TYR A 136 13.54 2.78 -1.37
N GLN A 137 14.77 3.20 -1.65
CA GLN A 137 15.03 4.50 -2.28
C GLN A 137 14.32 4.61 -3.63
N SER A 138 14.44 3.58 -4.47
CA SER A 138 13.80 3.52 -5.79
C SER A 138 12.28 3.53 -5.68
N HIS A 139 11.73 2.76 -4.72
CA HIS A 139 10.29 2.72 -4.48
C HIS A 139 9.75 4.06 -3.97
N PHE A 140 10.43 4.69 -3.03
CA PHE A 140 10.05 6.02 -2.56
C PHE A 140 10.12 7.06 -3.67
N ASN A 141 11.16 7.04 -4.51
CA ASN A 141 11.30 7.97 -5.62
C ASN A 141 10.11 7.88 -6.60
N ILE A 142 9.66 6.67 -6.96
CA ILE A 142 8.48 6.49 -7.82
C ILE A 142 7.22 7.00 -7.12
N TYR A 143 7.01 6.64 -5.86
CA TYR A 143 5.86 7.13 -5.07
C TYR A 143 5.83 8.67 -4.99
N PHE A 144 6.97 9.28 -4.65
CA PHE A 144 7.10 10.72 -4.50
C PHE A 144 6.93 11.44 -5.84
N MET A 145 7.45 10.89 -6.93
CA MET A 145 7.22 11.41 -8.28
C MET A 145 5.73 11.42 -8.63
N ILE A 146 5.00 10.32 -8.38
CA ILE A 146 3.56 10.23 -8.64
C ILE A 146 2.80 11.31 -7.86
N ARG A 147 3.09 11.45 -6.56
CA ARG A 147 2.44 12.44 -5.67
C ARG A 147 2.79 13.88 -6.00
N SER A 148 4.01 14.17 -6.44
CA SER A 148 4.46 15.53 -6.75
C SER A 148 4.02 15.99 -8.15
N HIS A 149 3.77 15.07 -9.08
CA HIS A 149 3.40 15.39 -10.47
C HIS A 149 1.95 15.05 -10.82
N GLY A 150 1.21 14.42 -9.89
CA GLY A 150 -0.21 14.11 -10.05
C GLY A 150 -0.49 13.11 -11.17
N GLY A 151 0.39 12.12 -11.37
CA GLY A 151 0.26 11.13 -12.46
C GLY A 151 1.41 10.13 -12.53
N VAL A 152 1.20 9.02 -13.23
CA VAL A 152 2.28 8.05 -13.55
C VAL A 152 3.18 8.55 -14.69
N ILE A 153 4.41 8.02 -14.79
CA ILE A 153 5.44 8.46 -15.75
C ILE A 153 4.92 8.66 -17.19
N PRO A 154 4.12 7.75 -17.78
CA PRO A 154 3.62 7.92 -19.15
C PRO A 154 2.68 9.12 -19.36
N THR A 155 2.15 9.72 -18.29
CA THR A 155 1.08 10.74 -18.37
C THR A 155 1.50 12.12 -17.86
N ILE A 156 2.73 12.23 -17.35
CA ILE A 156 3.33 13.47 -16.86
C ILE A 156 4.41 13.99 -17.82
N PRO A 157 4.70 15.30 -17.81
CA PRO A 157 5.82 15.85 -18.58
C PRO A 157 7.16 15.23 -18.17
N GLY A 158 8.15 15.29 -19.06
CA GLY A 158 9.53 14.92 -18.72
C GLY A 158 10.12 15.83 -17.63
N PRO A 159 11.20 15.40 -16.94
CA PRO A 159 11.87 16.21 -15.93
C PRO A 159 12.35 17.56 -16.48
N SER A 160 12.23 18.62 -15.69
CA SER A 160 12.68 19.97 -16.06
C SER A 160 14.20 20.08 -16.27
N SER A 161 14.97 19.19 -15.65
CA SER A 161 16.42 19.06 -15.84
C SER A 161 16.82 18.49 -17.21
N GLY A 162 15.85 18.03 -18.01
CA GLY A 162 16.10 17.16 -19.16
C GLY A 162 16.34 15.71 -18.74
N GLY A 163 16.31 14.79 -19.72
CA GLY A 163 16.49 13.35 -19.51
C GLY A 163 15.18 12.58 -19.33
N ALA A 164 15.28 11.37 -18.79
CA ALA A 164 14.15 10.48 -18.50
C ALA A 164 13.92 10.37 -16.98
N TRP A 165 12.67 10.11 -16.59
CA TRP A 165 12.35 9.73 -15.21
C TRP A 165 13.10 8.44 -14.85
N GLY A 166 13.75 8.43 -13.69
CA GLY A 166 14.34 7.20 -13.17
C GLY A 166 13.27 6.12 -12.99
N PHE A 167 13.60 4.88 -13.37
CA PHE A 167 12.69 3.72 -13.28
C PHE A 167 11.42 3.84 -14.14
N ALA A 168 11.50 4.50 -15.30
CA ALA A 168 10.39 4.65 -16.24
C ALA A 168 9.74 3.32 -16.66
N GLU A 169 10.54 2.26 -16.78
CA GLU A 169 10.12 0.92 -17.16
C GLU A 169 9.56 0.10 -15.98
N TYR A 170 9.70 0.60 -14.74
CA TYR A 170 9.28 -0.14 -13.55
C TYR A 170 7.76 -0.10 -13.37
N PRO A 171 7.10 -1.22 -12.99
CA PRO A 171 5.66 -1.22 -12.73
C PRO A 171 5.26 -0.25 -11.60
N GLN A 172 4.46 0.76 -11.92
CA GLN A 172 4.06 1.83 -10.99
C GLN A 172 2.77 1.53 -10.22
N GLY A 173 2.12 0.38 -10.46
CA GLY A 173 0.79 0.10 -9.92
C GLY A 173 0.73 0.08 -8.39
N PHE A 174 1.73 -0.53 -7.74
CA PHE A 174 1.81 -0.55 -6.28
C PHE A 174 2.02 0.86 -5.70
N HIS A 175 2.88 1.67 -6.32
CA HIS A 175 3.16 3.03 -5.88
C HIS A 175 1.97 3.96 -6.08
N ALA A 176 1.22 3.79 -7.18
CA ALA A 176 -0.03 4.49 -7.41
C ALA A 176 -1.08 4.13 -6.36
N LEU A 177 -1.14 2.86 -5.91
CA LEU A 177 -1.99 2.48 -4.77
C LEU A 177 -1.57 3.19 -3.47
N LEU A 178 -0.26 3.25 -3.19
CA LEU A 178 0.26 4.00 -2.04
C LEU A 178 -0.07 5.48 -2.15
N ALA A 179 0.07 6.08 -3.33
CA ALA A 179 -0.27 7.48 -3.58
C ALA A 179 -1.77 7.73 -3.34
N THR A 180 -2.66 6.83 -3.77
CA THR A 180 -4.10 6.94 -3.44
C THR A 180 -4.36 6.86 -1.93
N PHE A 181 -3.63 6.02 -1.19
CA PHE A 181 -3.77 5.98 0.27
C PHE A 181 -3.22 7.27 0.90
N ALA A 182 -2.16 7.83 0.33
CA ALA A 182 -1.60 9.11 0.74
C ALA A 182 -2.58 10.24 0.51
N ASP A 183 -3.26 10.29 -0.64
CA ASP A 183 -4.34 11.26 -0.89
C ASP A 183 -5.37 11.23 0.24
N LEU A 184 -5.79 10.03 0.66
CA LEU A 184 -6.80 9.86 1.72
C LEU A 184 -6.29 10.34 3.10
N VAL A 185 -5.02 10.09 3.42
CA VAL A 185 -4.44 10.43 4.73
C VAL A 185 -3.98 11.89 4.80
N ARG A 186 -3.38 12.38 3.73
CA ARG A 186 -2.77 13.70 3.62
C ARG A 186 -2.88 14.16 2.16
N PRO A 187 -4.01 14.79 1.79
CA PRO A 187 -4.28 15.16 0.40
C PRO A 187 -3.20 16.08 -0.17
N ASP A 188 -2.69 17.01 0.64
CA ASP A 188 -1.62 17.91 0.24
C ASP A 188 -0.28 17.16 0.12
N SER A 189 0.36 17.25 -1.06
CA SER A 189 1.75 16.82 -1.23
C SER A 189 2.65 17.82 -0.51
N GLY A 190 2.95 17.49 0.74
CA GLY A 190 3.61 18.38 1.68
C GLY A 190 5.13 18.38 1.56
N SER A 191 5.79 18.53 2.70
CA SER A 191 7.25 18.42 2.78
C SER A 191 7.74 17.01 2.45
N LEU A 192 8.98 16.92 1.97
CA LEU A 192 9.65 15.65 1.71
C LEU A 192 9.63 14.72 2.94
N ASP A 193 9.85 15.29 4.13
CA ASP A 193 9.80 14.60 5.41
C ASP A 193 8.45 13.91 5.65
N ALA A 194 7.36 14.61 5.34
CA ALA A 194 6.01 14.11 5.52
C ALA A 194 5.72 12.95 4.55
N GLU A 195 6.17 13.08 3.30
CA GLU A 195 6.04 12.02 2.29
C GLU A 195 6.86 10.78 2.65
N LEU A 196 8.05 10.95 3.22
CA LEU A 196 8.90 9.85 3.69
C LEU A 196 8.20 9.04 4.80
N ILE A 197 7.64 9.73 5.78
CA ILE A 197 6.85 9.12 6.86
C ILE A 197 5.60 8.42 6.31
N SER A 198 4.89 9.05 5.38
CA SER A 198 3.70 8.47 4.75
C SER A 198 4.04 7.20 3.99
N PHE A 199 5.09 7.21 3.18
CA PHE A 199 5.51 6.07 2.38
C PHE A 199 5.74 4.82 3.25
N VAL A 200 6.52 4.96 4.33
CA VAL A 200 6.81 3.84 5.25
C VAL A 200 5.54 3.32 5.93
N ASN A 201 4.72 4.22 6.48
CA ASN A 201 3.48 3.85 7.16
C ASN A 201 2.48 3.16 6.21
N LEU A 202 2.29 3.73 5.00
CA LEU A 202 1.31 3.25 4.05
C LEU A 202 1.73 1.94 3.37
N GLN A 203 3.04 1.74 3.16
CA GLN A 203 3.55 0.45 2.70
C GLN A 203 3.22 -0.67 3.69
N ALA A 204 3.46 -0.44 4.99
CA ALA A 204 3.05 -1.37 6.02
C ALA A 204 1.52 -1.58 6.05
N ALA A 205 0.73 -0.50 5.89
CA ALA A 205 -0.73 -0.61 5.83
C ALA A 205 -1.21 -1.46 4.64
N VAL A 206 -0.62 -1.31 3.45
CA VAL A 206 -0.95 -2.15 2.28
C VAL A 206 -0.58 -3.62 2.53
N CYS A 207 0.53 -3.91 3.20
CA CYS A 207 0.86 -5.28 3.62
C CYS A 207 -0.22 -5.85 4.56
N VAL A 208 -0.68 -5.07 5.55
CA VAL A 208 -1.77 -5.48 6.46
C VAL A 208 -3.06 -5.76 5.68
N VAL A 209 -3.46 -4.87 4.78
CA VAL A 209 -4.64 -5.05 3.92
C VAL A 209 -4.50 -6.30 3.07
N THR A 210 -3.32 -6.56 2.51
CA THR A 210 -3.05 -7.76 1.71
C THR A 210 -3.26 -9.03 2.54
N VAL A 211 -2.75 -9.09 3.77
CA VAL A 211 -2.99 -10.22 4.69
C VAL A 211 -4.48 -10.41 4.96
N VAL A 212 -5.22 -9.32 5.22
CA VAL A 212 -6.68 -9.37 5.42
C VAL A 212 -7.37 -9.97 4.20
N LEU A 213 -7.02 -9.54 2.99
CA LEU A 213 -7.64 -10.04 1.76
C LEU A 213 -7.32 -11.51 1.48
N VAL A 214 -6.07 -11.93 1.66
CA VAL A 214 -5.65 -13.33 1.52
C VAL A 214 -6.43 -14.21 2.49
N MET A 215 -6.50 -13.82 3.77
CA MET A 215 -7.25 -14.57 4.78
C MET A 215 -8.75 -14.55 4.54
N ALA A 216 -9.29 -13.45 4.01
CA ALA A 216 -10.69 -13.38 3.59
C ALA A 216 -10.99 -14.36 2.44
N GLY A 217 -10.06 -14.50 1.48
CA GLY A 217 -10.14 -15.49 0.41
C GLY A 217 -10.12 -16.93 0.92
N LEU A 218 -9.20 -17.27 1.82
CA LEU A 218 -9.17 -18.58 2.48
C LEU A 218 -10.49 -18.87 3.22
N CYS A 219 -11.00 -17.92 3.99
CA CYS A 219 -12.27 -18.05 4.71
C CYS A 219 -13.51 -18.08 3.79
N ALA A 220 -13.37 -17.70 2.51
CA ALA A 220 -14.42 -17.79 1.51
C ALA A 220 -14.53 -19.19 0.88
N LEU A 221 -13.48 -20.01 0.95
CA LEU A 221 -13.46 -21.37 0.39
C LEU A 221 -14.52 -22.26 1.06
N PRO A 222 -15.33 -23.02 0.28
CA PRO A 222 -16.41 -23.84 0.83
C PRO A 222 -15.95 -24.87 1.86
N GLY A 223 -14.80 -25.51 1.63
CA GLY A 223 -14.25 -26.52 2.55
C GLY A 223 -13.90 -25.95 3.92
N ILE A 224 -13.14 -24.85 3.94
CA ILE A 224 -12.76 -24.14 5.17
C ILE A 224 -13.97 -23.59 5.90
N ARG A 225 -14.92 -22.98 5.17
CA ARG A 225 -16.11 -22.38 5.78
C ARG A 225 -17.07 -23.40 6.40
N ARG A 226 -17.15 -24.62 5.85
CA ARG A 226 -17.95 -25.73 6.41
C ARG A 226 -17.25 -26.41 7.59
N ARG A 227 -15.91 -26.46 7.56
CA ARG A 227 -15.09 -27.18 8.55
C ARG A 227 -13.91 -26.31 8.98
N PRO A 228 -14.14 -25.29 9.82
CA PRO A 228 -13.09 -24.35 10.24
C PRO A 228 -11.90 -25.02 10.93
N ALA A 229 -12.13 -26.11 11.68
CA ALA A 229 -11.06 -26.89 12.30
C ALA A 229 -10.08 -27.51 11.29
N ALA A 230 -10.40 -27.51 9.98
CA ALA A 230 -9.46 -27.91 8.94
C ALA A 230 -8.31 -26.89 8.77
N LEU A 231 -8.53 -25.60 9.05
CA LEU A 231 -7.46 -24.59 9.04
C LEU A 231 -6.37 -24.95 10.07
N ALA A 232 -6.77 -25.31 11.28
CA ALA A 232 -5.84 -25.64 12.37
C ALA A 232 -4.98 -26.89 12.07
N ARG A 233 -5.54 -27.88 11.36
CA ARG A 233 -4.83 -29.12 11.00
C ARG A 233 -3.80 -28.95 9.88
N GLY A 234 -3.98 -27.96 9.01
CA GLY A 234 -2.97 -27.62 7.99
C GLY A 234 -1.74 -26.94 8.61
N SER A 235 -1.93 -26.18 9.69
CA SER A 235 -0.87 -25.44 10.37
C SER A 235 0.03 -26.31 11.27
N SER A 236 -0.40 -27.53 11.62
CA SER A 236 0.38 -28.48 12.42
C SER A 236 1.34 -29.34 11.60
N ALA A 237 1.38 -29.18 10.28
CA ALA A 237 2.32 -29.89 9.41
C ALA A 237 3.71 -29.23 9.48
N SER A 238 4.48 -29.68 10.47
CA SER A 238 5.95 -29.65 10.57
C SER A 238 6.67 -28.28 10.49
N PRO A 239 7.31 -27.82 11.60
CA PRO A 239 8.19 -26.64 11.61
C PRO A 239 9.51 -26.81 10.82
N THR A 240 9.61 -27.78 9.92
CA THR A 240 10.86 -28.16 9.23
C THR A 240 11.21 -27.31 8.00
N THR A 241 10.50 -26.21 7.73
CA THR A 241 10.86 -25.24 6.67
C THR A 241 11.03 -23.83 7.22
N GLY A 242 11.77 -23.70 8.33
CA GLY A 242 12.20 -22.42 8.89
C GLY A 242 13.22 -21.63 8.07
N SER A 243 13.28 -21.80 6.74
CA SER A 243 14.35 -21.22 5.90
C SER A 243 13.89 -20.20 4.84
N CYS A 244 12.60 -20.03 4.56
CA CYS A 244 12.18 -19.13 3.47
C CYS A 244 11.54 -17.81 3.92
N TRP A 245 11.09 -17.71 5.18
CA TRP A 245 10.57 -16.46 5.76
C TRP A 245 11.48 -15.85 6.84
N SER A 246 12.59 -16.51 7.16
CA SER A 246 13.67 -16.00 8.00
C SER A 246 14.65 -15.13 7.22
N ALA A 247 14.18 -14.44 6.18
CA ALA A 247 14.91 -13.33 5.58
C ALA A 247 14.83 -12.13 6.54
N SER A 248 15.71 -12.16 7.54
CA SER A 248 16.22 -11.00 8.27
C SER A 248 15.17 -10.03 8.80
N LEU A 249 14.49 -10.42 9.89
CA LEU A 249 14.15 -9.41 10.89
C LEU A 249 15.42 -9.16 11.70
N PRO A 250 16.10 -7.99 11.57
CA PRO A 250 17.21 -7.69 12.45
C PRO A 250 16.68 -7.60 13.88
N SER A 251 17.27 -8.41 14.76
CA SER A 251 17.16 -8.22 16.19
C SER A 251 17.70 -6.82 16.50
N PHE A 252 16.83 -5.86 16.78
CA PHE A 252 17.25 -4.56 17.33
C PHE A 252 17.80 -4.80 18.74
N SER A 253 19.10 -5.07 18.83
CA SER A 253 19.83 -5.01 20.08
C SER A 253 20.25 -3.57 20.30
N LEU A 254 19.53 -2.87 21.19
CA LEU A 254 19.94 -1.57 21.74
C LEU A 254 21.16 -1.80 22.65
N ALA A 255 22.33 -1.98 22.04
CA ALA A 255 23.61 -1.97 22.74
C ALA A 255 24.59 -1.10 21.96
N GLY A 256 24.83 0.10 22.49
CA GLY A 256 25.77 1.06 21.93
C GLY A 256 27.19 0.48 21.92
N SER A 257 27.91 0.72 20.83
CA SER A 257 29.36 0.63 20.77
C SER A 257 29.85 1.60 19.70
N GLY A 258 30.67 2.57 20.12
CA GLY A 258 31.13 3.67 19.31
C GLY A 258 31.97 3.23 18.10
N MET A 259 31.76 3.88 16.96
CA MET A 259 32.66 3.82 15.82
C MET A 259 33.63 5.00 15.89
N SER A 260 34.91 4.68 16.05
CA SER A 260 36.03 5.58 15.87
C SER A 260 36.39 5.64 14.38
N PHE A 261 36.46 6.84 13.80
CA PHE A 261 36.94 7.07 12.45
C PHE A 261 38.45 7.27 12.46
N GLY A 262 39.18 6.36 11.81
CA GLY A 262 40.62 6.48 11.60
C GLY A 262 41.00 6.25 10.14
N GLY A 263 41.84 7.13 9.60
CA GLY A 263 42.77 6.78 8.52
C GLY A 263 42.55 7.47 7.17
N ARG A 264 43.28 8.57 6.95
CA ARG A 264 43.53 9.16 5.62
C ARG A 264 44.50 8.28 4.81
N GLY A 265 44.32 8.24 3.49
CA GLY A 265 45.36 7.86 2.54
C GLY A 265 45.14 8.54 1.19
N PRO A 266 46.17 9.09 0.52
CA PRO A 266 46.04 9.69 -0.79
C PRO A 266 46.34 8.66 -1.89
N ILE A 267 45.56 8.64 -2.97
CA ILE A 267 45.94 7.94 -4.21
C ILE A 267 45.66 8.87 -5.40
N LEU A 268 46.76 9.28 -6.04
CA LEU A 268 46.82 9.82 -7.39
C LEU A 268 46.80 8.66 -8.39
N GLY A 269 46.08 8.80 -9.51
CA GLY A 269 46.21 7.89 -10.66
C GLY A 269 45.10 7.99 -11.69
N HIS A 270 45.41 8.58 -12.84
CA HIS A 270 44.58 8.69 -14.05
C HIS A 270 44.21 7.34 -14.69
N GLY A 271 43.03 7.29 -15.31
CA GLY A 271 42.85 6.64 -16.63
C GLY A 271 42.01 5.36 -16.67
N GLY A 272 40.74 5.51 -17.08
CA GLY A 272 39.90 4.41 -17.59
C GLY A 272 38.53 4.36 -16.92
N CYS A 273 37.50 4.83 -17.63
CA CYS A 273 36.09 4.62 -17.26
C CYS A 273 35.75 3.13 -17.38
N ARG A 274 36.11 2.34 -16.35
CA ARG A 274 35.44 1.08 -16.06
C ARG A 274 34.10 1.41 -15.39
N PRO A 275 32.98 0.79 -15.81
CA PRO A 275 31.73 0.94 -15.08
C PRO A 275 31.98 0.57 -13.62
N SER A 276 31.53 1.46 -12.73
CA SER A 276 31.70 1.31 -11.29
C SER A 276 31.16 -0.05 -10.85
N SER A 277 31.74 -0.61 -9.80
CA SER A 277 31.29 -1.88 -9.21
C SER A 277 29.78 -1.89 -8.89
N LEU A 278 29.17 -0.71 -8.65
CA LEU A 278 27.73 -0.53 -8.50
C LEU A 278 26.92 -0.91 -9.76
N GLN A 279 27.38 -0.53 -10.97
CA GLN A 279 26.68 -0.87 -12.21
C GLN A 279 26.78 -2.36 -12.55
N ARG A 280 27.86 -3.03 -12.12
CA ARG A 280 28.02 -4.47 -12.34
C ARG A 280 27.14 -5.32 -11.41
N TRP A 281 26.86 -4.82 -10.21
CA TRP A 281 25.93 -5.45 -9.27
C TRP A 281 24.47 -5.34 -9.74
N GLN A 282 24.04 -4.18 -10.25
CA GLN A 282 22.69 -4.00 -10.79
C GLN A 282 22.38 -4.92 -11.98
N ALA A 283 23.39 -5.30 -12.77
CA ALA A 283 23.20 -6.19 -13.93
C ALA A 283 23.08 -7.68 -13.57
N GLN A 284 23.68 -8.14 -12.45
CA GLN A 284 23.67 -9.56 -12.09
C GLN A 284 22.38 -10.00 -11.38
N GLU A 285 21.66 -9.10 -10.69
CA GLU A 285 20.41 -9.46 -10.01
C GLU A 285 19.16 -9.38 -10.90
N CYS A 286 19.24 -8.71 -12.06
CA CYS A 286 18.20 -8.81 -13.10
C CYS A 286 18.08 -10.21 -13.72
N CYS A 287 19.07 -11.08 -13.54
CA CYS A 287 19.05 -12.46 -14.05
C CYS A 287 18.42 -13.50 -13.11
N PHE A 288 17.92 -13.10 -11.93
CA PHE A 288 17.23 -14.00 -10.98
C PHE A 288 15.72 -13.73 -10.89
N ARG A 289 15.09 -13.36 -12.00
CA ARG A 289 13.62 -13.37 -12.16
C ARG A 289 13.21 -14.12 -13.41
#